data_AF-A0A851GI20-F1
#
_entry.id   AF-A0A851GI20-F1
#
_cell.length_a   1.000
_cell.length_b   1.000
_cell.length_c   1.000
_cell.angle_alpha   90.00
_cell.angle_beta   90.00
_cell.angle_gamma   90.00
#
_symmetry.space_group_name_H-M   'P 1'
#
loop_
_entity.id
_entity.type
_entity.pdbx_description
1 polymer ?
#
loop_
_entity_poly.entity_id
_entity_poly.type
_entity_poly.pdbx_seq_one_letter_code
_entity_poly.pdbx_strand_id
1 'polypeptide(L)'
;MITSTTATVWHSSVKGRRYLTRRAAIEAETRAIIYRLYPPEKPEFDNVGMTYPGYDIKHDDPERYEKLFRRIKRLVERSAEARNA
;
A
#
# COMPACT_ATOMS: atom_id res chain seq x y z
N MET A 1 -28.55 -18.29 -9.64
CA MET A 1 -27.98 -19.43 -8.90
C MET A 1 -26.72 -18.93 -8.21
N ILE A 2 -26.55 -19.12 -6.90
CA ILE A 2 -25.37 -18.66 -6.15
C ILE A 2 -24.60 -19.91 -5.69
N THR A 3 -23.30 -19.96 -5.94
CA THR A 3 -22.43 -21.09 -5.59
C THR A 3 -21.22 -20.64 -4.77
N SER A 4 -20.85 -21.43 -3.75
CA SER A 4 -19.69 -21.16 -2.90
C SER A 4 -18.48 -21.95 -3.40
N THR A 5 -17.32 -21.30 -3.47
CA THR A 5 -16.04 -21.93 -3.85
C THR A 5 -14.93 -21.58 -2.85
N THR A 6 -13.98 -22.50 -2.66
CA THR A 6 -12.79 -22.28 -1.85
C THR A 6 -11.65 -21.75 -2.72
N ALA A 7 -10.96 -20.70 -2.28
CA ALA A 7 -9.82 -20.13 -2.98
C ALA A 7 -8.65 -19.89 -2.02
N THR A 8 -7.43 -20.13 -2.50
CA THR A 8 -6.21 -19.74 -1.78
C THR A 8 -6.11 -18.21 -1.78
N VAL A 9 -5.91 -17.63 -0.60
CA VAL A 9 -5.80 -16.19 -0.41
C VAL A 9 -4.49 -15.83 0.27
N TRP A 10 -4.00 -14.63 -0.04
CA TRP A 10 -2.79 -14.05 0.52
C TRP A 10 -3.16 -12.94 1.49
N HIS A 11 -2.66 -13.03 2.72
CA HIS A 11 -2.94 -12.04 3.77
C HIS A 11 -1.86 -10.97 3.83
N SER A 12 -2.28 -9.71 3.79
CA SER A 12 -1.44 -8.53 4.01
C SER A 12 -1.68 -8.06 5.45
N SER A 13 -0.67 -8.23 6.32
CA SER A 13 -0.82 -7.98 7.76
C SER A 13 -0.87 -6.50 8.08
N VAL A 14 -0.05 -5.68 7.43
CA VAL A 14 -0.03 -4.23 7.64
C VAL A 14 -1.26 -3.56 7.02
N LYS A 15 -1.76 -4.03 5.85
CA LYS A 15 -2.99 -3.49 5.26
C LYS A 15 -4.27 -4.06 5.89
N GLY A 16 -4.20 -5.23 6.53
CA GLY A 16 -5.34 -5.92 7.13
C GLY A 16 -6.34 -6.47 6.12
N ARG A 17 -5.88 -6.83 4.91
CA ARG A 17 -6.75 -7.30 3.81
C ARG A 17 -6.24 -8.60 3.19
N ARG A 18 -7.17 -9.34 2.58
CA ARG A 18 -6.89 -10.57 1.82
C ARG A 18 -6.89 -10.27 0.33
N TYR A 19 -6.01 -10.93 -0.40
CA TYR A 19 -5.83 -10.78 -1.83
C TYR A 19 -5.82 -12.14 -2.51
N LEU A 20 -6.35 -12.21 -3.73
CA LEU A 20 -6.37 -13.45 -4.51
C LEU A 20 -4.99 -13.80 -5.10
N THR A 21 -4.06 -12.83 -5.15
CA THR A 21 -2.72 -13.05 -5.70
C THR A 21 -1.64 -12.57 -4.74
N ARG A 22 -0.51 -13.29 -4.73
CA ARG A 22 0.69 -12.93 -3.94
C ARG A 22 1.17 -11.53 -4.28
N ARG A 23 1.24 -11.20 -5.58
CA ARG A 23 1.69 -9.89 -6.07
C ARG A 23 0.84 -8.76 -5.49
N ALA A 24 -0.49 -8.88 -5.53
CA ALA A 24 -1.37 -7.86 -5.01
C ALA A 24 -1.23 -7.68 -3.50
N ALA A 25 -1.06 -8.77 -2.74
CA ALA A 25 -0.80 -8.70 -1.30
C ALA A 25 0.51 -7.96 -0.99
N ILE A 26 1.59 -8.30 -1.70
CA ILE A 26 2.90 -7.68 -1.51
C ILE A 26 2.87 -6.18 -1.85
N GLU A 27 2.25 -5.81 -2.96
CA GLU A 27 2.14 -4.41 -3.36
C GLU A 27 1.29 -3.61 -2.36
N ALA A 28 0.19 -4.18 -1.89
CA ALA A 28 -0.65 -3.54 -0.89
C ALA A 28 0.06 -3.36 0.46
N GLU A 29 0.78 -4.38 0.92
CA GLU A 29 1.60 -4.34 2.14
C GLU A 29 2.68 -3.26 2.01
N THR A 30 3.38 -3.23 0.87
CA THR A 30 4.42 -2.24 0.58
C THR A 30 3.86 -0.82 0.64
N ARG A 31 2.72 -0.56 -0.01
CA ARG A 31 2.05 0.75 0.05
C ARG A 31 1.63 1.09 1.47
N ALA A 32 1.09 0.12 2.21
CA ALA A 32 0.66 0.34 3.59
C ALA A 32 1.83 0.75 4.51
N ILE A 33 3.00 0.12 4.34
CA ILE A 33 4.20 0.49 5.07
C ILE A 33 4.64 1.91 4.71
N ILE A 34 4.67 2.28 3.42
CA ILE A 34 5.07 3.62 2.98
C ILE A 34 4.12 4.67 3.55
N TYR A 35 2.81 4.48 3.41
CA TYR A 35 1.81 5.45 3.88
C TYR A 35 1.67 5.49 5.41
N ARG A 36 2.18 4.49 6.12
CA ARG A 36 2.34 4.57 7.57
C ARG A 36 3.52 5.46 7.98
N LEU A 37 4.58 5.52 7.15
CA LEU A 37 5.75 6.37 7.37
C LEU A 37 5.53 7.80 6.85
N TYR A 38 4.78 7.93 5.75
CA TYR A 38 4.46 9.19 5.08
C TYR A 38 2.95 9.24 4.83
N PRO A 39 2.14 9.53 5.87
CA PRO A 39 0.70 9.65 5.71
C PRO A 39 0.34 10.80 4.77
N PRO A 40 -0.66 10.63 3.89
CA PRO A 40 -1.13 11.73 3.07
C PRO A 40 -1.88 12.74 3.94
N GLU A 41 -1.66 14.01 3.69
CA GLU A 41 -2.36 15.09 4.35
C GLU A 41 -3.71 15.33 3.67
N LYS A 42 -4.63 15.95 4.42
CA LYS A 42 -5.93 16.31 3.88
C LYS A 42 -5.84 17.68 3.21
N PRO A 43 -6.62 17.91 2.14
CA PRO A 43 -6.77 19.25 1.61
C PRO A 43 -7.39 20.18 2.65
N GLU A 44 -6.88 21.40 2.70
CA GLU A 44 -7.40 22.51 3.50
C GLU A 44 -8.28 23.40 2.64
N PHE A 45 -9.34 23.92 3.25
CA PHE A 45 -10.32 24.79 2.61
C PHE A 45 -10.59 25.99 3.48
N ASP A 46 -10.79 27.15 2.85
CA ASP A 46 -11.31 28.36 3.44
C ASP A 46 -12.67 28.74 2.84
N ASN A 47 -13.18 29.93 3.19
CA ASN A 47 -14.48 30.43 2.70
C ASN A 47 -14.51 30.74 1.19
N VAL A 48 -13.35 30.73 0.51
CA VAL A 48 -13.19 31.09 -0.90
C VAL A 48 -12.82 29.88 -1.76
N GLY A 49 -12.27 28.82 -1.16
CA GLY A 49 -12.01 27.56 -1.84
C GLY A 49 -10.92 26.72 -1.16
N MET A 50 -10.31 25.83 -1.95
CA MET A 50 -9.19 25.00 -1.49
C MET A 50 -7.91 25.86 -1.39
N THR A 51 -7.34 25.96 -0.19
CA THR A 51 -6.12 26.74 0.06
C THR A 51 -4.86 25.90 -0.08
N TYR A 52 -4.97 24.61 0.25
CA TYR A 52 -3.86 23.66 0.19
C TYR A 52 -4.39 22.28 -0.21
N PRO A 53 -3.83 21.62 -1.24
CA PRO A 53 -4.32 20.31 -1.69
C PRO A 53 -3.96 19.15 -0.74
N GLY A 54 -3.06 19.34 0.23
CA GLY A 54 -2.49 18.27 1.04
C GLY A 54 -1.29 17.61 0.37
N TYR A 55 -0.28 17.24 1.16
CA TYR A 55 0.87 16.46 0.71
C TYR A 55 0.53 14.96 0.54
N ASP A 56 0.89 14.37 -0.61
CA ASP A 56 1.00 12.93 -0.82
C ASP A 56 2.36 12.61 -1.45
N ILE A 57 3.20 11.86 -0.73
CA ILE A 57 4.53 11.45 -1.19
C ILE A 57 4.54 10.84 -2.60
N LYS A 58 3.46 10.15 -3.01
CA LYS A 58 3.38 9.53 -4.34
C LYS A 58 3.26 10.58 -5.45
N HIS A 59 2.62 11.71 -5.16
CA HIS A 59 2.32 12.76 -6.12
C HIS A 59 3.31 13.91 -6.05
N ASP A 60 3.70 14.31 -4.84
CA ASP A 60 4.59 15.44 -4.60
C ASP A 60 6.08 15.07 -4.61
N ASP A 61 6.43 13.80 -4.33
CA ASP A 61 7.80 13.29 -4.40
C ASP A 61 7.86 11.88 -5.04
N PRO A 62 7.50 11.77 -6.33
CA PRO A 62 7.36 10.49 -7.02
C PRO A 62 8.68 9.71 -7.06
N GLU A 63 9.82 10.39 -7.19
CA GLU A 63 11.13 9.74 -7.19
C GLU A 63 11.44 9.04 -5.86
N ARG A 64 11.20 9.72 -4.74
CA ARG A 64 11.39 9.14 -3.41
C ARG A 64 10.40 8.00 -3.20
N TYR A 65 9.15 8.17 -3.60
CA TYR A 65 8.14 7.11 -3.53
C TYR A 65 8.59 5.86 -4.28
N GLU A 66 9.08 5.98 -5.53
CA GLU A 66 9.55 4.83 -6.31
C GLU A 66 10.79 4.15 -5.71
N LYS A 67 11.73 4.94 -5.16
CA LYS A 67 12.91 4.40 -4.47
C LYS A 67 12.49 3.62 -3.22
N LEU A 68 11.58 4.16 -2.41
CA LEU A 68 11.03 3.49 -1.23
C LEU A 68 10.24 2.24 -1.61
N PHE A 69 9.37 2.34 -2.61
CA PHE A 69 8.54 1.24 -3.09
C PHE A 69 9.40 0.06 -3.53
N ARG A 70 10.43 0.29 -4.36
CA ARG A 70 11.34 -0.79 -4.78
C ARG A 70 12.07 -1.43 -3.60
N ARG A 71 12.58 -0.64 -2.65
CA ARG A 71 13.34 -1.15 -1.50
C ARG A 71 12.45 -1.95 -0.55
N ILE A 72 11.31 -1.39 -0.17
CA ILE A 72 10.38 -2.04 0.77
C ILE A 72 9.77 -3.28 0.13
N LYS A 73 9.40 -3.24 -1.15
CA LYS A 73 8.89 -4.41 -1.89
C LYS A 73 9.84 -5.60 -1.80
N ARG A 74 11.15 -5.39 -2.03
CA ARG A 74 12.17 -6.45 -1.89
C ARG A 74 12.24 -7.03 -0.47
N LEU A 75 12.07 -6.20 0.56
CA LEU A 75 12.05 -6.66 1.95
C LEU A 75 10.80 -7.50 2.25
N VAL A 76 9.64 -7.07 1.74
CA VAL A 76 8.37 -7.80 1.88
C VAL A 76 8.42 -9.13 1.12
N GLU A 77 8.94 -9.15 -0.11
CA GLU A 77 9.12 -10.37 -0.91
C GLU A 77 9.98 -11.39 -0.17
N ARG A 78 11.16 -10.98 0.31
CA ARG A 78 12.06 -11.84 1.09
C ARG A 78 11.42 -12.35 2.37
N SER A 79 10.69 -11.49 3.09
CA SER A 79 9.97 -11.90 4.30
C SER A 79 8.83 -12.88 3.99
N ALA A 80 8.16 -12.72 2.85
CA ALA A 80 7.13 -13.64 2.41
C ALA A 80 7.72 -14.99 2.01
N GLU A 81 8.86 -15.03 1.33
CA GLU A 81 9.58 -16.28 1.01
C GLU A 81 10.00 -17.02 2.27
N ALA A 82 10.63 -16.34 3.23
CA ALA A 82 11.07 -16.95 4.49
C ALA A 82 9.93 -17.53 5.35
N ARG A 83 8.68 -17.11 5.13
CA ARG A 83 7.49 -17.63 5.82
C ARG A 83 6.83 -18.81 5.10
N ASN A 84 7.23 -19.07 3.86
CA ASN A 84 6.72 -20.18 3.05
C ASN A 84 7.76 -21.30 2.85
N ALA A 85 8.97 -21.14 3.38
CA ALA A 85 10.03 -22.14 3.45
C ALA A 85 10.01 -22.82 4.82
#